data_AF-A0A3D5CNN1-F1
#
_entry.id   AF-A0A3D5CNN1-F1
#
_cell.length_a   1.000
_cell.length_b   1.000
_cell.length_c   1.000
_cell.angle_alpha   90.00
_cell.angle_beta   90.00
_cell.angle_gamma   90.00
#
_symmetry.space_group_name_H-M   'P 1'
#
loop_
_entity.id
_entity.type
_entity.pdbx_description
1 polymer ?
#
loop_
_entity_poly.entity_id
_entity_poly.type
_entity_poly.pdbx_seq_one_letter_code
_entity_poly.pdbx_strand_id
1 'polypeptide(L)'
;QTAVFNPLASESLKAKDLEAVIICPSNPYVSIAPILSLGGIRDQLRDIAVPIIAVSPIVDGQAIKGPAAKMMRELGYTPSAVSVALEYKDIADGFVIDKKDAAEASKIENIGQRVLVTDTIMTSLKVKKSLANNIMDFAHEIKVGDN
;
A
#
# COMPACT_ATOMS: atom_id res chain seq x y z
N GLN A 1 -3.37 6.41 -29.07
CA GLN A 1 -2.23 5.65 -28.49
C GLN A 1 -2.57 5.41 -27.04
N THR A 2 -2.68 4.15 -26.60
CA THR A 2 -2.96 3.83 -25.19
C THR A 2 -1.68 3.99 -24.40
N ALA A 3 -1.71 4.67 -23.25
CA ALA A 3 -0.56 4.79 -22.39
C ALA A 3 -0.12 3.40 -21.90
N VAL A 4 1.19 3.17 -21.82
CA VAL A 4 1.78 1.90 -21.35
C VAL A 4 2.68 2.16 -20.14
N PHE A 5 2.84 1.16 -19.28
CA PHE A 5 3.75 1.26 -18.15
C PHE A 5 5.20 1.37 -18.66
N ASN A 6 6.03 2.13 -17.94
CA ASN A 6 7.39 2.41 -18.36
C ASN A 6 8.19 1.09 -18.46
N PRO A 7 8.85 0.77 -19.59
CA PRO A 7 9.65 -0.45 -19.73
C PRO A 7 10.75 -0.59 -18.67
N LEU A 8 11.45 0.50 -18.33
CA LEU A 8 12.49 0.49 -17.29
C LEU A 8 11.90 0.17 -15.91
N ALA A 9 10.71 0.70 -15.61
CA ALA A 9 10.03 0.35 -14.36
C ALA A 9 9.56 -1.11 -14.35
N SER A 10 9.15 -1.65 -15.50
CA SER A 10 8.78 -3.07 -15.64
C SER A 10 10.00 -3.99 -15.46
N GLU A 11 11.17 -3.57 -15.93
CA GLU A 11 12.44 -4.31 -15.75
C GLU A 11 12.86 -4.31 -14.28
N SER A 12 12.68 -3.19 -13.55
CA SER A 12 12.95 -3.14 -12.11
C SER A 12 12.13 -4.15 -11.31
N LEU A 13 10.89 -4.46 -11.72
CA LEU A 13 10.08 -5.49 -11.07
C LEU A 13 10.63 -6.92 -11.26
N LYS A 14 11.55 -7.12 -12.21
CA LYS A 14 12.19 -8.41 -12.50
C LYS A 14 13.62 -8.48 -11.95
N ALA A 15 14.08 -7.44 -11.27
CA ALA A 15 15.43 -7.38 -10.73
C ALA A 15 15.64 -8.46 -9.66
N LYS A 16 16.79 -9.15 -9.71
CA LYS A 16 17.09 -10.26 -8.79
C LYS A 16 17.30 -9.81 -7.35
N ASP A 17 17.71 -8.55 -7.18
CA ASP A 17 17.94 -7.86 -5.92
C ASP A 17 16.69 -7.07 -5.46
N LEU A 18 15.55 -7.21 -6.14
CA LEU A 18 14.30 -6.67 -5.62
C LEU A 18 13.92 -7.42 -4.33
N GLU A 19 13.65 -6.66 -3.28
CA GLU A 19 13.28 -7.23 -1.98
C GLU A 19 11.80 -7.10 -1.65
N ALA A 20 11.17 -6.01 -2.09
CA ALA A 20 9.76 -5.69 -1.85
C ALA A 20 9.27 -4.57 -2.80
N VAL A 21 7.96 -4.45 -2.97
CA VAL A 21 7.31 -3.30 -3.63
C VAL A 21 6.51 -2.52 -2.60
N ILE A 22 6.75 -1.21 -2.48
CA ILE A 22 6.07 -0.37 -1.49
C ILE A 22 5.12 0.61 -2.19
N ILE A 23 3.82 0.47 -1.93
CA ILE A 23 2.80 1.45 -2.30
C ILE A 23 2.72 2.48 -1.16
N CYS A 24 3.43 3.60 -1.35
CA CYS A 24 3.50 4.71 -0.41
C CYS A 24 2.10 5.29 -0.07
N PRO A 25 1.95 5.98 1.08
CA PRO A 25 0.68 6.56 1.55
C PRO A 25 0.29 7.81 0.76
N SER A 26 0.01 7.61 -0.53
CA SER A 26 -0.46 8.59 -1.48
C SER A 26 -1.96 8.40 -1.75
N ASN A 27 -2.59 9.33 -2.47
CA ASN A 27 -4.02 9.24 -2.74
C ASN A 27 -4.30 8.02 -3.66
N PRO A 28 -5.15 7.06 -3.22
CA PRO A 28 -5.40 5.84 -3.98
C PRO A 28 -6.07 6.11 -5.32
N TYR A 29 -6.88 7.18 -5.43
CA TYR A 29 -7.71 7.44 -6.61
C TYR A 29 -7.04 8.32 -7.67
N VAL A 30 -6.30 9.36 -7.25
CA VAL A 30 -5.71 10.33 -8.20
C VAL A 30 -4.20 10.21 -8.34
N SER A 31 -3.54 9.40 -7.50
CA SER A 31 -2.09 9.22 -7.57
C SER A 31 -1.72 7.77 -7.91
N ILE A 32 -2.24 6.80 -7.16
CA ILE A 32 -1.87 5.38 -7.37
C ILE A 32 -2.71 4.72 -8.47
N ALA A 33 -4.03 4.89 -8.47
CA ALA A 33 -4.90 4.29 -9.49
C ALA A 33 -4.51 4.64 -10.93
N PRO A 34 -4.11 5.88 -11.29
CA PRO A 34 -3.62 6.15 -12.64
C PRO A 34 -2.43 5.28 -13.04
N ILE A 35 -1.49 5.04 -12.12
CA ILE A 35 -0.34 4.14 -12.36
C ILE A 35 -0.84 2.71 -12.57
N LEU A 36 -1.70 2.21 -11.68
CA LEU A 36 -2.22 0.84 -11.71
C LEU A 36 -3.21 0.59 -12.86
N SER A 37 -3.73 1.64 -13.48
CA SER A 37 -4.65 1.56 -14.63
C SER A 37 -3.92 1.34 -15.96
N LEU A 38 -2.59 1.51 -15.99
CA LEU A 38 -1.79 1.25 -17.18
C LEU A 38 -1.79 -0.26 -17.49
N GLY A 39 -1.91 -0.60 -18.78
CA GLY A 39 -2.05 -2.00 -19.21
C GLY A 39 -0.90 -2.88 -18.71
N GLY A 40 -1.25 -4.01 -18.08
CA GLY A 40 -0.33 -5.08 -17.66
C GLY A 40 0.37 -4.88 -16.31
N ILE A 41 0.30 -3.71 -15.67
CA ILE A 41 1.03 -3.50 -14.40
C ILE A 41 0.46 -4.32 -13.24
N ARG A 42 -0.87 -4.43 -13.11
CA ARG A 42 -1.46 -5.26 -12.04
C ARG A 42 -1.13 -6.73 -12.21
N ASP A 43 -1.08 -7.21 -13.45
CA ASP A 43 -0.66 -8.59 -13.74
C ASP A 43 0.81 -8.80 -13.35
N GLN A 44 1.70 -7.87 -13.75
CA GLN A 44 3.11 -7.93 -13.37
C GLN A 44 3.33 -7.90 -11.86
N LEU A 45 2.52 -7.11 -11.13
CA LEU A 45 2.58 -7.06 -9.67
C LEU A 45 2.08 -8.37 -9.04
N ARG A 46 1.01 -8.97 -9.54
CA ARG A 46 0.52 -10.28 -9.06
C ARG A 46 1.52 -11.41 -9.26
N ASP A 47 2.30 -11.37 -10.33
CA ASP A 47 3.26 -12.41 -10.68
C ASP A 47 4.63 -12.23 -9.99
N ILE A 48 4.81 -11.20 -9.17
CA ILE A 48 6.08 -10.89 -8.53
C ILE A 48 6.35 -11.81 -7.34
N ALA A 49 7.60 -12.22 -7.16
CA ALA A 49 8.01 -13.15 -6.09
C ALA A 49 8.39 -12.46 -4.77
N VAL A 50 8.14 -11.16 -4.65
CA VAL A 50 8.47 -10.36 -3.46
C VAL A 50 7.22 -9.76 -2.85
N PRO A 51 7.21 -9.51 -1.54
CA PRO A 51 6.05 -8.90 -0.88
C PRO A 51 5.71 -7.52 -1.45
N ILE A 52 4.43 -7.29 -1.65
CA ILE A 52 3.86 -5.99 -1.97
C ILE A 52 3.19 -5.42 -0.71
N ILE A 53 3.72 -4.30 -0.23
CA ILE A 53 3.25 -3.64 0.98
C ILE A 53 2.60 -2.31 0.63
N ALA A 54 1.35 -2.10 1.05
CA ALA A 54 0.68 -0.83 0.91
C ALA A 54 0.55 -0.11 2.26
N VAL A 55 0.69 1.22 2.26
CA VAL A 55 0.57 2.06 3.46
C VAL A 55 -0.67 2.93 3.36
N SER A 56 -1.51 2.90 4.39
CA SER A 56 -2.71 3.72 4.43
C SER A 56 -2.38 5.22 4.40
N PRO A 57 -3.01 6.02 3.52
CA PRO A 57 -3.00 7.48 3.58
C PRO A 57 -4.11 8.03 4.51
N ILE A 58 -4.97 7.16 5.04
CA ILE A 58 -6.07 7.49 5.95
C ILE A 58 -5.68 7.11 7.37
N VAL A 59 -5.89 8.04 8.30
CA VAL A 59 -5.72 7.86 9.73
C VAL A 59 -6.93 8.44 10.44
N ASP A 60 -7.60 7.65 11.28
CA ASP A 60 -8.76 8.09 12.08
C ASP A 60 -9.85 8.74 11.20
N GLY A 61 -10.16 8.09 10.07
CA GLY A 61 -11.14 8.55 9.09
C GLY A 61 -10.75 9.82 8.30
N GLN A 62 -9.50 10.27 8.42
CA GLN A 62 -9.00 11.48 7.78
C GLN A 62 -7.81 11.18 6.87
N ALA A 63 -7.71 11.87 5.74
CA ALA A 63 -6.52 11.77 4.90
C ALA A 63 -5.39 12.62 5.50
N ILE A 64 -4.19 12.05 5.61
CA ILE A 64 -3.01 12.79 6.09
C ILE A 64 -2.74 14.00 5.19
N LYS A 65 -2.90 13.82 3.88
CA LYS A 65 -2.78 14.88 2.87
C LYS A 65 -3.77 14.69 1.73
N GLY A 66 -4.19 15.82 1.17
CA GLY A 66 -5.00 15.84 -0.05
C GLY A 66 -6.44 15.35 0.15
N PRO A 67 -7.19 15.15 -0.95
CA PRO A 67 -8.63 14.99 -0.89
C PRO A 67 -9.11 13.55 -0.70
N ALA A 68 -8.24 12.58 -0.38
CA ALA A 68 -8.59 11.15 -0.42
C ALA A 68 -9.87 10.82 0.39
N ALA A 69 -9.93 11.24 1.65
CA ALA A 69 -11.11 11.02 2.50
C ALA A 69 -12.38 11.71 1.97
N LYS A 70 -12.26 12.87 1.32
CA LYS A 70 -13.39 13.53 0.67
C LYS A 70 -13.88 12.71 -0.53
N MET A 71 -12.96 12.28 -1.40
CA MET A 71 -13.28 11.48 -2.57
C MET A 71 -13.95 10.15 -2.19
N MET A 72 -13.47 9.49 -1.14
CA MET A 72 -14.11 8.27 -0.61
C MET A 72 -15.59 8.53 -0.29
N ARG A 73 -15.90 9.61 0.42
CA ARG A 73 -17.28 9.98 0.73
C ARG A 73 -18.11 10.26 -0.53
N GLU A 74 -17.53 10.97 -1.49
CA GLU A 74 -18.20 11.28 -2.78
C GLU A 74 -18.46 10.01 -3.61
N LEU A 75 -17.61 9.00 -3.48
CA LEU A 75 -17.78 7.67 -4.08
C LEU A 75 -18.68 6.74 -3.26
N GLY A 76 -19.24 7.21 -2.13
CA GLY A 76 -20.12 6.42 -1.27
C GLY A 76 -19.41 5.49 -0.28
N TYR A 77 -18.09 5.61 -0.14
CA TYR A 77 -17.28 4.83 0.80
C TYR A 77 -17.07 5.55 2.13
N THR A 78 -17.02 4.78 3.22
CA THR A 78 -16.55 5.28 4.52
C THR A 78 -15.03 5.47 4.47
N PRO A 79 -14.49 6.67 4.77
CA PRO A 79 -13.05 6.85 4.87
C PRO A 79 -12.49 6.04 6.05
N SER A 80 -11.70 5.03 5.76
CA SER A 80 -11.06 4.14 6.73
C SER A 80 -9.82 3.50 6.11
N ALA A 81 -8.94 2.92 6.92
CA ALA A 81 -7.81 2.15 6.42
C ALA A 81 -8.29 0.87 5.72
N VAL A 82 -9.35 0.22 6.25
CA VAL A 82 -10.02 -0.94 5.61
C VAL A 82 -10.48 -0.62 4.19
N SER A 83 -11.15 0.52 3.99
CA SER A 83 -11.64 0.90 2.66
C SER A 83 -10.50 1.09 1.66
N VAL A 84 -9.34 1.59 2.10
CA VAL A 84 -8.16 1.68 1.24
C VAL A 84 -7.52 0.32 1.00
N ALA A 85 -7.46 -0.54 2.01
CA ALA A 85 -6.93 -1.91 1.90
C ALA A 85 -7.66 -2.70 0.80
N LEU A 86 -8.99 -2.54 0.71
CA LEU A 86 -9.81 -3.15 -0.33
C LEU A 86 -9.43 -2.74 -1.77
N GLU A 87 -8.88 -1.54 -1.99
CA GLU A 87 -8.43 -1.07 -3.32
C GLU A 87 -7.17 -1.81 -3.81
N TYR A 88 -6.43 -2.42 -2.88
CA TYR A 88 -5.18 -3.13 -3.16
C TYR A 88 -5.26 -4.63 -2.86
N LYS A 89 -6.42 -5.16 -2.48
CA LYS A 89 -6.59 -6.55 -2.04
C LYS A 89 -6.14 -7.61 -3.04
N ASP A 90 -6.14 -7.30 -4.34
CA ASP A 90 -5.75 -8.19 -5.42
C ASP A 90 -4.26 -8.11 -5.77
N ILE A 91 -3.49 -7.25 -5.09
CA ILE A 91 -2.05 -7.06 -5.35
C ILE A 91 -1.18 -6.94 -4.10
N ALA A 92 -1.71 -6.51 -2.94
CA ALA A 92 -0.88 -6.27 -1.76
C ALA A 92 -1.02 -7.40 -0.75
N ASP A 93 0.11 -7.97 -0.34
CA ASP A 93 0.22 -9.04 0.67
C ASP A 93 0.20 -8.48 2.10
N GLY A 94 0.76 -7.28 2.26
CA GLY A 94 0.85 -6.57 3.53
C GLY A 94 0.22 -5.19 3.48
N PHE A 95 -0.38 -4.77 4.59
CA PHE A 95 -0.99 -3.46 4.74
C PHE A 95 -0.57 -2.77 6.04
N VAL A 96 -0.16 -1.52 5.96
CA VAL A 96 0.37 -0.74 7.07
C VAL A 96 -0.62 0.33 7.48
N ILE A 97 -1.01 0.34 8.75
CA ILE A 97 -1.97 1.27 9.32
C ILE A 97 -1.39 2.01 10.52
N ASP A 98 -1.96 3.17 10.83
CA ASP A 98 -1.56 3.94 11.99
C ASP A 98 -2.02 3.27 13.29
N LYS A 99 -1.31 3.54 14.39
CA LYS A 99 -1.73 3.11 15.73
C LYS A 99 -3.15 3.55 16.08
N LYS A 100 -3.61 4.68 15.57
CA LYS A 100 -5.00 5.14 15.76
C LYS A 100 -6.03 4.23 15.12
N ASP A 101 -5.66 3.49 14.08
CA ASP A 101 -6.54 2.57 13.36
C ASP A 101 -6.34 1.11 13.78
N ALA A 102 -5.62 0.83 14.88
CA ALA A 102 -5.29 -0.54 15.30
C ALA A 102 -6.52 -1.46 15.42
N ALA A 103 -7.69 -0.92 15.75
CA ALA A 103 -8.95 -1.66 15.81
C ALA A 103 -9.45 -2.16 14.45
N GLU A 104 -8.91 -1.65 13.34
CA GLU A 104 -9.22 -2.07 11.97
C GLU A 104 -8.36 -3.26 11.50
N ALA A 105 -7.27 -3.59 12.21
CA ALA A 105 -6.31 -4.62 11.79
C ALA A 105 -6.98 -5.95 11.44
N SER A 106 -7.80 -6.51 12.33
CA SER A 106 -8.43 -7.81 12.09
C SER A 106 -9.39 -7.81 10.89
N LYS A 107 -9.98 -6.67 10.54
CA LYS A 107 -10.83 -6.56 9.33
C LYS A 107 -10.01 -6.65 8.06
N ILE A 108 -8.79 -6.09 8.08
CA ILE A 108 -7.84 -6.14 6.96
C ILE A 108 -7.22 -7.54 6.84
N GLU A 109 -6.92 -8.18 7.97
CA GLU A 109 -6.48 -9.59 8.00
C GLU A 109 -7.55 -10.52 7.41
N ASN A 110 -8.84 -10.28 7.71
CA ASN A 110 -9.94 -11.05 7.16
C ASN A 110 -10.13 -10.93 5.65
N ILE A 111 -9.55 -9.89 5.00
CA ILE A 111 -9.53 -9.79 3.53
C ILE A 111 -8.26 -10.38 2.90
N GLY A 112 -7.43 -11.05 3.70
CA GLY A 112 -6.27 -11.81 3.24
C GLY A 112 -4.93 -11.08 3.30
N GLN A 113 -4.86 -9.91 3.94
CA GLN A 113 -3.63 -9.11 4.01
C GLN A 113 -3.04 -9.15 5.41
N ARG A 114 -1.73 -9.36 5.53
CA ARG A 114 -1.02 -9.20 6.81
C ARG A 114 -1.03 -7.74 7.22
N VAL A 115 -1.10 -7.45 8.51
CA VAL A 115 -1.18 -6.05 9.00
C VAL A 115 0.02 -5.69 9.86
N LEU A 116 0.60 -4.52 9.58
CA LEU A 116 1.53 -3.84 10.47
C LEU A 116 0.87 -2.58 11.04
N VAL A 117 0.83 -2.48 12.37
CA VAL A 117 0.38 -1.27 13.08
C VAL A 117 1.60 -0.48 13.57
N THR A 118 1.79 0.74 13.08
CA THR A 118 2.95 1.58 13.41
C THR A 118 2.62 3.08 13.31
N ASP A 119 3.55 3.98 13.66
CA ASP A 119 3.37 5.42 13.40
C ASP A 119 3.54 5.70 11.90
N THR A 120 2.48 6.16 11.23
CA THR A 120 2.49 6.43 9.78
C THR A 120 2.57 7.92 9.44
N ILE A 121 2.28 8.80 10.42
CA ILE A 121 2.30 10.25 10.22
C ILE A 121 3.75 10.77 10.20
N MET A 122 4.28 11.01 9.00
CA MET A 122 5.66 11.44 8.73
C MET A 122 5.97 12.90 9.10
N THR A 123 5.92 13.25 10.39
CA THR A 123 6.16 14.62 10.91
C THR A 123 7.63 15.04 10.95
N SER A 124 8.57 14.09 10.95
CA SER A 124 10.01 14.38 10.99
C SER A 124 10.82 13.34 10.21
N LEU A 125 12.09 13.63 9.90
CA LEU A 125 12.98 12.67 9.26
C LEU A 125 13.18 11.40 10.11
N LYS A 126 13.21 11.54 11.44
CA LYS A 126 13.29 10.40 12.36
C LYS A 126 12.10 9.46 12.18
N VAL A 127 10.88 10.01 12.16
CA VAL A 127 9.66 9.21 11.96
C VAL A 127 9.63 8.57 10.57
N LYS A 128 10.05 9.30 9.52
CA LYS A 128 10.18 8.74 8.16
C LYS A 128 11.11 7.53 8.10
N LYS A 129 12.29 7.63 8.72
CA LYS A 129 13.26 6.52 8.77
C LYS A 129 12.71 5.34 9.58
N SER A 130 12.07 5.60 10.71
CA SER A 130 11.46 4.55 11.52
C SER A 130 10.37 3.80 10.76
N LEU A 131 9.49 4.53 10.07
CA LEU A 131 8.43 3.94 9.24
C LEU A 131 9.04 3.08 8.11
N ALA A 132 10.04 3.60 7.40
CA ALA A 132 10.71 2.86 6.34
C ALA A 132 11.35 1.55 6.85
N ASN A 133 12.04 1.59 7.99
CA ASN A 133 12.64 0.40 8.59
C ASN A 133 11.56 -0.63 8.98
N ASN A 134 10.50 -0.19 9.69
CA ASN A 134 9.42 -1.08 10.10
C ASN A 134 8.72 -1.75 8.89
N ILE A 135 8.57 -1.02 7.78
CA ILE A 135 8.02 -1.56 6.53
C ILE A 135 8.94 -2.62 5.92
N MET A 136 10.26 -2.40 5.93
CA MET A 136 11.23 -3.36 5.41
C MET A 136 11.28 -4.62 6.28
N ASP A 137 11.34 -4.47 7.60
CA ASP A 137 11.29 -5.59 8.54
C ASP A 137 10.02 -6.43 8.33
N PHE A 138 8.87 -5.75 8.20
CA PHE A 138 7.59 -6.40 7.93
C PHE A 138 7.54 -7.12 6.57
N ALA A 139 8.12 -6.53 5.52
CA ALA A 139 8.23 -7.20 4.24
C ALA A 139 9.07 -8.48 4.35
N HIS A 140 10.20 -8.43 5.06
CA HIS A 140 11.03 -9.61 5.30
C HIS A 140 10.29 -10.70 6.10
N GLU A 141 9.48 -10.33 7.09
CA GLU A 141 8.64 -11.26 7.85
C GLU A 141 7.59 -11.98 6.98
N ILE A 142 6.91 -11.26 6.07
CA ILE A 142 5.96 -11.86 5.13
C ILE A 142 6.67 -12.85 4.22
N LYS A 143 7.81 -12.45 3.63
CA LYS A 143 8.59 -13.30 2.72
C LYS A 143 9.02 -14.63 3.35
N VAL A 144 9.31 -14.65 4.65
CA VAL A 144 9.68 -15.87 5.38
C VAL A 144 8.47 -16.76 5.65
N GLY A 145 7.27 -16.19 5.80
CA GLY A 145 6.04 -16.93 6.09
C GLY A 145 5.41 -17.64 4.89
N ASP A 146 5.75 -17.24 3.66
CA ASP A 146 5.19 -17.79 2.41
C ASP A 146 6.14 -18.79 1.69
N ASN A 147 7.28 -19.15 2.30
CA ASN A 147 8.17 -20.24 1.87
C ASN A 147 7.85 -21.54 2.62
#